data_AF-A0A7W9U4I0-F1
#
_entry.id   AF-A0A7W9U4I0-F1
#
_cell.length_a   1.000
_cell.length_b   1.000
_cell.length_c   1.000
_cell.angle_alpha   90.00
_cell.angle_beta   90.00
_cell.angle_gamma   90.00
#
_symmetry.space_group_name_H-M   'P 1'
#
loop_
_entity.id
_entity.type
_entity.pdbx_description
1 polymer ?
#
loop_
_entity_poly.entity_id
_entity_poly.type
_entity_poly.pdbx_seq_one_letter_code
_entity_poly.pdbx_strand_id
1 'polypeptide(L)'
;MSQETVPTTAPVLAPINTRELRDAFGAFMTGVTIVTTSRDDGQPLGFTANSFSSVSLDPALLLVSIAKTSSNYQTFSSTRHFAINILAEGQKDLSNTFARPSEDRFANVNWNLSTNDNPLLADVSAWFDCTTHAVIDAGDHALLVGKVEAFHSAGFAGLGYYRGGYFTPAKVSAEVIAGPKVIVSAIIARDDKVLLTRTADNKWGLPSKEIGKEGADKALAELFDKYQPDASASFIYSAYNNTETHYQYISFLCSAPDEAAVSGDFVSLDEIEPDQFQDSATASMLQRYRKESQLKSYGMYYGDHSNGTVRPLLS
;
A
#
# COMPACT_ATOMS: atom_id res chain seq x y z
N MET A 1 11.88 65.56 -15.66
CA MET A 1 12.20 64.29 -14.98
C MET A 1 11.58 63.17 -15.80
N SER A 2 12.37 62.57 -16.68
CA SER A 2 11.94 61.47 -17.54
C SER A 2 12.17 60.17 -16.76
N GLN A 3 11.11 59.43 -16.44
CA GLN A 3 11.27 58.09 -15.86
C GLN A 3 11.52 57.10 -17.01
N GLU A 4 12.73 56.55 -17.06
CA GLU A 4 13.05 55.38 -17.86
C GLU A 4 12.32 54.17 -17.26
N THR A 5 11.45 53.57 -18.05
CA THR A 5 10.88 52.24 -17.77
C THR A 5 11.95 51.19 -18.04
N VAL A 6 12.46 50.55 -16.99
CA VAL A 6 13.31 49.37 -17.10
C VAL A 6 12.47 48.19 -17.61
N PRO A 7 12.83 47.51 -18.72
CA PRO A 7 12.08 46.36 -19.18
C PRO A 7 12.33 45.18 -18.23
N THR A 8 11.27 44.70 -17.57
CA THR A 8 11.30 43.46 -16.81
C THR A 8 11.38 42.29 -17.79
N THR A 9 12.58 41.78 -18.04
CA THR A 9 12.74 40.49 -18.69
C THR A 9 12.24 39.40 -17.75
N ALA A 10 11.16 38.72 -18.14
CA ALA A 10 10.70 37.53 -17.42
C ALA A 10 11.86 36.53 -17.32
N PRO A 11 12.08 35.90 -16.16
CA PRO A 11 13.16 34.93 -16.01
C PRO A 11 12.92 33.77 -17.00
N VAL A 12 13.90 33.53 -17.86
CA VAL A 12 13.91 32.37 -18.75
C VAL A 12 14.04 31.14 -17.86
N LEU A 13 12.96 30.38 -17.72
CA LEU A 13 12.96 29.13 -16.96
C LEU A 13 13.98 28.18 -17.57
N ALA A 14 14.86 27.64 -16.73
CA ALA A 14 15.81 26.63 -17.15
C ALA A 14 15.06 25.40 -17.72
N PRO A 15 15.59 24.75 -18.77
CA PRO A 15 14.98 23.56 -19.32
C PRO A 15 14.88 22.46 -18.26
N ILE A 16 13.72 21.79 -18.20
CA ILE A 16 13.44 20.75 -17.20
C ILE A 16 14.32 19.53 -17.47
N ASN A 17 15.07 19.10 -16.45
CA ASN A 17 15.79 17.83 -16.47
C ASN A 17 14.80 16.66 -16.32
N THR A 18 14.65 15.84 -17.36
CA THR A 18 13.66 14.74 -17.39
C THR A 18 13.96 13.62 -16.39
N ARG A 19 15.21 13.46 -15.96
CA ARG A 19 15.56 12.50 -14.89
C ARG A 19 15.09 13.02 -13.53
N GLU A 20 15.40 14.26 -13.20
CA GLU A 20 14.94 14.90 -11.96
C GLU A 20 13.41 14.96 -11.89
N LEU A 21 12.74 15.22 -13.01
CA LEU A 21 11.28 15.19 -13.10
C LEU A 21 10.70 13.80 -12.82
N ARG A 22 11.29 12.75 -13.41
CA ARG A 22 10.89 11.35 -13.15
C ARG A 22 11.12 10.96 -11.69
N ASP A 23 12.24 11.37 -11.11
CA ASP A 23 12.53 11.10 -9.70
C ASP A 23 11.54 11.83 -8.78
N ALA A 24 11.13 13.06 -9.15
CA ALA A 24 10.10 13.82 -8.46
C ALA A 24 8.72 13.15 -8.56
N PHE A 25 8.31 12.67 -9.74
CA PHE A 25 7.06 11.90 -9.90
C PHE A 25 7.10 10.59 -9.08
N GLY A 26 8.25 9.92 -9.00
CA GLY A 26 8.45 8.72 -8.20
C GLY A 26 8.34 8.93 -6.68
N ALA A 27 8.23 10.18 -6.21
CA ALA A 27 7.94 10.48 -4.81
C ALA A 27 6.47 10.24 -4.45
N PHE A 28 5.57 10.18 -5.43
CA PHE A 28 4.19 9.74 -5.20
C PHE A 28 4.15 8.21 -5.20
N MET A 29 3.79 7.64 -4.05
CA MET A 29 3.66 6.21 -3.85
C MET A 29 2.42 5.71 -4.59
N THR A 30 2.55 4.59 -5.32
CA THR A 30 1.42 4.00 -6.05
C THR A 30 1.32 2.50 -5.84
N GLY A 31 0.13 1.95 -6.10
CA GLY A 31 0.00 0.51 -6.35
C GLY A 31 0.53 0.16 -7.74
N VAL A 32 0.73 -1.14 -7.97
CA VAL A 32 1.10 -1.68 -9.28
C VAL A 32 -0.12 -2.33 -9.92
N THR A 33 -0.36 -2.00 -11.18
CA THR A 33 -1.45 -2.58 -11.96
C THR A 33 -0.93 -3.26 -13.22
N ILE A 34 -1.68 -4.23 -13.73
CA ILE A 34 -1.56 -4.72 -15.10
C ILE A 34 -2.83 -4.36 -15.85
N VAL A 35 -2.67 -3.59 -16.91
CA VAL A 35 -3.75 -3.25 -17.84
C VAL A 35 -3.81 -4.35 -18.88
N THR A 36 -5.00 -4.92 -19.09
CA THR A 36 -5.21 -6.01 -20.05
C THR A 36 -6.33 -5.69 -21.03
N THR A 37 -6.25 -6.26 -22.22
CA THR A 37 -7.29 -6.23 -23.27
C THR A 37 -7.13 -7.49 -24.10
N SER A 38 -8.15 -7.85 -24.87
CA SER A 38 -8.00 -8.79 -25.97
C SER A 38 -7.74 -8.05 -27.28
N ARG A 39 -6.95 -8.64 -28.17
CA ARG A 39 -6.79 -8.21 -29.56
C ARG A 39 -8.02 -8.65 -30.39
N ASP A 40 -8.11 -8.14 -31.62
CA ASP A 40 -9.19 -8.52 -32.56
C ASP A 40 -9.20 -10.02 -32.90
N ASP A 41 -8.05 -10.70 -32.78
CA ASP A 41 -7.91 -12.15 -32.97
C ASP A 41 -8.19 -12.97 -31.69
N GLY A 42 -8.61 -12.31 -30.61
CA GLY A 42 -8.88 -12.90 -29.29
C GLY A 42 -7.65 -13.15 -28.44
N GLN A 43 -6.43 -12.84 -28.93
CA GLN A 43 -5.22 -13.05 -28.14
C GLN A 43 -5.09 -12.01 -27.02
N PRO A 44 -4.72 -12.44 -25.80
CA PRO A 44 -4.61 -11.53 -24.67
C PRO A 44 -3.40 -10.61 -24.83
N LEU A 45 -3.57 -9.36 -24.41
CA LEU A 45 -2.51 -8.36 -24.38
C LEU A 45 -2.53 -7.63 -23.04
N GLY A 46 -1.36 -7.28 -22.51
CA GLY A 46 -1.31 -6.46 -21.31
C GLY A 46 0.04 -5.82 -21.07
N PHE A 47 0.06 -4.82 -20.19
CA PHE A 47 1.27 -4.14 -19.74
C PHE A 47 1.16 -3.69 -18.30
N THR A 48 2.29 -3.61 -17.62
CA THR A 48 2.38 -3.07 -16.27
C THR A 48 2.27 -1.55 -16.30
N ALA A 49 1.43 -0.99 -15.42
CA ALA A 49 1.27 0.44 -15.23
C ALA A 49 1.15 0.77 -13.74
N ASN A 50 1.70 1.92 -13.34
CA ASN A 50 1.55 2.47 -12.00
C ASN A 50 1.03 3.92 -12.03
N SER A 51 0.51 4.36 -13.17
CA SER A 51 -0.12 5.66 -13.45
C SER A 51 -1.65 5.63 -13.27
N PHE A 52 -2.17 4.58 -12.65
CA PHE A 52 -3.60 4.39 -12.39
C PHE A 52 -4.15 5.45 -11.43
N SER A 53 -5.37 5.92 -11.69
CA SER A 53 -6.14 6.72 -10.73
C SER A 53 -7.64 6.43 -10.86
N SER A 54 -8.35 6.41 -9.74
CA SER A 54 -9.80 6.60 -9.75
C SER A 54 -10.13 8.04 -10.15
N VAL A 55 -11.24 8.25 -10.85
CA VAL A 55 -11.62 9.54 -11.43
C VAL A 55 -12.99 9.99 -10.94
N SER A 56 -13.99 9.11 -10.99
CA SER A 56 -15.37 9.45 -10.62
C SER A 56 -16.09 8.22 -10.08
N LEU A 57 -17.04 8.44 -9.17
CA LEU A 57 -17.94 7.41 -8.67
C LEU A 57 -19.26 7.34 -9.45
N ASP A 58 -19.76 8.47 -9.95
CA ASP A 58 -20.96 8.53 -10.79
C ASP A 58 -20.81 9.56 -11.93
N PRO A 59 -20.64 9.12 -13.19
CA PRO A 59 -20.45 7.72 -13.60
C PRO A 59 -19.14 7.15 -13.03
N ALA A 60 -19.08 5.82 -12.86
CA ALA A 60 -17.89 5.15 -12.33
C ALA A 60 -16.74 5.17 -13.37
N LEU A 61 -15.75 6.04 -13.15
CA LEU A 61 -14.63 6.27 -14.07
C LEU A 61 -13.28 6.06 -13.38
N LEU A 62 -12.35 5.52 -14.15
CA LEU A 62 -10.92 5.40 -13.82
C LEU A 62 -10.05 5.82 -15.01
N LEU A 63 -8.76 6.03 -14.78
CA LEU A 63 -7.80 6.24 -15.85
C LEU A 63 -6.48 5.50 -15.63
N VAL A 64 -5.76 5.28 -16.74
CA VAL A 64 -4.37 4.81 -16.75
C VAL A 64 -3.64 5.38 -17.97
N SER A 65 -2.35 5.67 -17.84
CA SER A 65 -1.54 6.21 -18.95
C SER A 65 -0.76 5.11 -19.66
N ILE A 66 -0.74 5.16 -21.00
CA ILE A 66 0.10 4.31 -21.85
C ILE A 66 1.09 5.17 -22.64
N ALA A 67 2.36 4.78 -22.66
CA ALA A 67 3.38 5.45 -23.47
C ALA A 67 3.11 5.24 -24.95
N LYS A 68 3.21 6.30 -25.76
CA LYS A 68 3.07 6.21 -27.23
C LYS A 68 4.17 5.35 -27.89
N THR A 69 5.28 5.15 -27.19
CA THR A 69 6.39 4.27 -27.59
C THR A 69 6.16 2.79 -27.26
N SER A 70 5.09 2.45 -26.53
CA SER A 70 4.75 1.07 -26.20
C SER A 70 4.40 0.27 -27.46
N SER A 71 4.89 -0.96 -27.56
CA SER A 71 4.47 -1.91 -28.61
C SER A 71 2.97 -2.18 -28.61
N ASN A 72 2.31 -1.97 -27.46
CA ASN A 72 0.90 -2.21 -27.27
C ASN A 72 0.03 -0.96 -27.52
N TYR A 73 0.66 0.20 -27.80
CA TYR A 73 -0.04 1.48 -27.91
C TYR A 73 -1.18 1.45 -28.92
N GLN A 74 -0.92 0.94 -30.13
CA GLN A 74 -1.91 0.91 -31.20
C GLN A 74 -3.17 0.15 -30.77
N THR A 75 -3.01 -1.04 -30.20
CA THR A 75 -4.13 -1.86 -29.70
C THR A 75 -4.92 -1.14 -28.60
N PHE A 76 -4.24 -0.59 -27.59
CA PHE A 76 -4.93 0.09 -26.49
C PHE A 76 -5.55 1.43 -26.89
N SER A 77 -4.99 2.13 -27.88
CA SER A 77 -5.55 3.39 -28.37
C SER A 77 -6.86 3.23 -29.15
N SER A 78 -7.13 2.02 -29.66
CA SER A 78 -8.34 1.68 -30.40
C SER A 78 -9.23 0.65 -29.70
N THR A 79 -8.83 0.13 -28.54
CA THR A 79 -9.60 -0.90 -27.85
C THR A 79 -10.92 -0.36 -27.31
N ARG A 80 -11.97 -1.18 -27.37
CA ARG A 80 -13.31 -0.86 -26.85
C ARG A 80 -13.48 -1.22 -25.39
N HIS A 81 -12.67 -2.16 -24.91
CA HIS A 81 -12.74 -2.68 -23.55
C HIS A 81 -11.32 -2.92 -23.04
N PHE A 82 -11.12 -2.74 -21.74
CA PHE A 82 -9.87 -3.13 -21.07
C PHE A 82 -10.17 -3.42 -19.61
N ALA A 83 -9.28 -4.14 -18.94
CA ALA A 83 -9.35 -4.34 -17.52
C ALA A 83 -8.12 -3.78 -16.80
N ILE A 84 -8.32 -3.37 -15.55
CA ILE A 84 -7.26 -3.00 -14.61
C ILE A 84 -7.17 -4.12 -13.57
N ASN A 85 -5.98 -4.70 -13.42
CA ASN A 85 -5.69 -5.73 -12.41
C ASN A 85 -4.73 -5.13 -11.37
N ILE A 86 -5.21 -4.84 -10.16
CA ILE A 86 -4.39 -4.33 -9.05
C ILE A 86 -3.65 -5.49 -8.39
N LEU A 87 -2.32 -5.52 -8.53
CA LEU A 87 -1.52 -6.66 -8.10
C LEU A 87 -1.45 -6.78 -6.58
N ALA A 88 -1.49 -8.01 -6.09
CA ALA A 88 -1.20 -8.35 -4.69
C ALA A 88 0.31 -8.40 -4.43
N GLU A 89 0.72 -8.33 -3.15
CA GLU A 89 2.13 -8.26 -2.73
C GLU A 89 3.04 -9.37 -3.30
N GLY A 90 2.50 -10.59 -3.46
CA GLY A 90 3.22 -11.74 -4.01
C GLY A 90 3.47 -11.66 -5.52
N GLN A 91 2.88 -10.70 -6.22
CA GLN A 91 2.84 -10.66 -7.69
C GLN A 91 3.92 -9.74 -8.31
N LYS A 92 5.05 -9.53 -7.61
CA LYS A 92 6.20 -8.78 -8.14
C LYS A 92 6.72 -9.35 -9.46
N ASP A 93 6.83 -10.66 -9.56
CA ASP A 93 7.35 -11.30 -10.78
C ASP A 93 6.38 -11.14 -11.95
N LEU A 94 5.08 -11.14 -11.67
CA LEU A 94 4.04 -10.84 -12.66
C LEU A 94 4.18 -9.41 -13.19
N SER A 95 4.37 -8.42 -12.31
CA SER A 95 4.68 -7.05 -12.71
C SER A 95 5.91 -6.95 -13.62
N ASN A 96 6.98 -7.69 -13.31
CA ASN A 96 8.21 -7.69 -14.11
C ASN A 96 7.99 -8.31 -15.50
N THR A 97 7.23 -9.40 -15.59
CA THR A 97 6.86 -10.05 -16.86
C THR A 97 6.13 -9.10 -17.79
N PHE A 98 5.15 -8.35 -17.25
CA PHE A 98 4.33 -7.42 -18.05
C PHE A 98 4.99 -6.07 -18.33
N ALA A 99 6.09 -5.74 -17.64
CA ALA A 99 6.89 -4.55 -17.90
C ALA A 99 8.00 -4.78 -18.94
N ARG A 100 8.41 -6.03 -19.18
CA ARG A 100 9.54 -6.38 -20.07
C ARG A 100 9.06 -6.90 -21.43
N PRO A 101 9.87 -6.77 -22.50
CA PRO A 101 9.61 -7.48 -23.75
C PRO A 101 9.55 -8.99 -23.50
N SER A 102 8.51 -9.66 -24.01
CA SER A 102 8.34 -11.12 -23.98
C SER A 102 7.52 -11.53 -25.21
N GLU A 103 7.78 -12.73 -25.74
CA GLU A 103 7.02 -13.31 -26.85
C GLU A 103 5.60 -13.68 -26.39
N ASP A 104 5.46 -14.21 -25.18
CA ASP A 104 4.18 -14.50 -24.54
C ASP A 104 4.24 -14.13 -23.05
N ARG A 105 3.43 -13.13 -22.65
CA ARG A 105 3.34 -12.66 -21.26
C ARG A 105 2.32 -13.46 -20.44
N PHE A 106 1.40 -14.17 -21.11
CA PHE A 106 0.28 -14.86 -20.48
C PHE A 106 0.51 -16.37 -20.33
N ALA A 107 1.52 -16.94 -21.01
CA ALA A 107 1.85 -18.38 -21.00
C ALA A 107 1.83 -19.06 -19.61
N ASN A 108 2.32 -18.38 -18.56
CA ASN A 108 2.44 -18.93 -17.21
C ASN A 108 1.65 -18.10 -16.18
N VAL A 109 0.55 -17.50 -16.61
CA VAL A 109 -0.29 -16.65 -15.77
C VAL A 109 -1.68 -17.28 -15.71
N ASN A 110 -2.24 -17.39 -14.51
CA ASN A 110 -3.63 -17.80 -14.35
C ASN A 110 -4.54 -16.60 -14.60
N TRP A 111 -5.43 -16.71 -15.58
CA TRP A 111 -6.39 -15.67 -15.93
C TRP A 111 -7.66 -16.28 -16.52
N ASN A 112 -8.75 -15.52 -16.48
CA ASN A 112 -10.02 -15.85 -17.11
C ASN A 112 -10.53 -14.64 -17.91
N LEU A 113 -11.45 -14.84 -18.84
CA LEU A 113 -12.11 -13.74 -19.53
C LEU A 113 -13.25 -13.17 -18.68
N SER A 114 -13.37 -11.85 -18.68
CA SER A 114 -14.56 -11.15 -18.19
C SER A 114 -15.72 -11.28 -19.16
N THR A 115 -16.91 -10.79 -18.77
CA THR A 115 -18.07 -10.67 -19.66
C THR A 115 -17.82 -9.73 -20.84
N ASN A 116 -16.84 -8.83 -20.75
CA ASN A 116 -16.41 -7.94 -21.84
C ASN A 116 -15.16 -8.46 -22.58
N ASP A 117 -14.87 -9.77 -22.47
CA ASP A 117 -13.72 -10.42 -23.10
C ASP A 117 -12.35 -9.83 -22.70
N ASN A 118 -12.26 -9.23 -21.51
CA ASN A 118 -10.98 -8.75 -20.97
C ASN A 118 -10.30 -9.84 -20.13
N PRO A 119 -8.97 -10.05 -20.27
CA PRO A 119 -8.25 -10.95 -19.38
C PRO A 119 -8.22 -10.41 -17.94
N LEU A 120 -8.82 -11.15 -17.00
CA LEU A 120 -8.77 -10.90 -15.57
C LEU A 120 -7.78 -11.86 -14.92
N LEU A 121 -6.77 -11.34 -14.25
CA LEU A 121 -5.70 -12.13 -13.63
C LEU A 121 -6.18 -12.70 -12.28
N ALA A 122 -5.76 -13.91 -11.94
CA ALA A 122 -6.04 -14.53 -10.65
C ALA A 122 -5.19 -13.91 -9.52
N ASP A 123 -5.64 -14.09 -8.27
CA ASP A 123 -4.92 -13.74 -7.03
C ASP A 123 -4.51 -12.26 -6.90
N VAL A 124 -5.17 -11.39 -7.67
CA VAL A 124 -5.01 -9.94 -7.61
C VAL A 124 -5.75 -9.36 -6.40
N SER A 125 -5.28 -8.23 -5.87
CA SER A 125 -5.94 -7.53 -4.77
C SER A 125 -7.32 -7.00 -5.20
N ALA A 126 -7.43 -6.50 -6.43
CA ALA A 126 -8.68 -6.09 -7.03
C ALA A 126 -8.59 -6.11 -8.56
N TRP A 127 -9.74 -6.15 -9.24
CA TRP A 127 -9.81 -5.90 -10.68
C TRP A 127 -11.03 -5.06 -11.06
N PHE A 128 -10.93 -4.36 -12.18
CA PHE A 128 -11.99 -3.55 -12.78
C PHE A 128 -12.11 -3.89 -14.26
N ASP A 129 -13.30 -4.31 -14.69
CA ASP A 129 -13.65 -4.59 -16.08
C ASP A 129 -14.32 -3.35 -16.69
N CYS A 130 -13.74 -2.81 -17.76
CA CYS A 130 -14.10 -1.50 -18.26
C CYS A 130 -14.47 -1.50 -19.74
N THR A 131 -15.37 -0.58 -20.09
CA THR A 131 -15.51 -0.06 -21.46
C THR A 131 -14.64 1.18 -21.62
N THR A 132 -14.04 1.37 -22.79
CA THR A 132 -13.25 2.58 -23.08
C THR A 132 -14.20 3.77 -23.21
N HIS A 133 -14.07 4.72 -22.28
CA HIS A 133 -14.83 5.96 -22.27
C HIS A 133 -14.18 7.02 -23.16
N ALA A 134 -12.86 7.18 -23.07
CA ALA A 134 -12.09 8.12 -23.88
C ALA A 134 -10.62 7.73 -23.96
N VAL A 135 -9.95 8.18 -25.03
CA VAL A 135 -8.48 8.15 -25.16
C VAL A 135 -8.03 9.59 -25.39
N ILE A 136 -7.23 10.14 -24.47
CA ILE A 136 -6.84 11.55 -24.46
C ILE A 136 -5.35 11.67 -24.75
N ASP A 137 -4.98 12.50 -25.72
CA ASP A 137 -3.58 12.82 -26.01
C ASP A 137 -2.96 13.64 -24.87
N ALA A 138 -1.83 13.16 -24.32
CA ALA A 138 -1.18 13.78 -23.16
C ALA A 138 0.35 13.73 -23.28
N GLY A 139 0.90 14.41 -24.29
CA GLY A 139 2.35 14.51 -24.48
C GLY A 139 2.95 13.22 -25.06
N ASP A 140 3.89 12.60 -24.36
CA ASP A 140 4.49 11.32 -24.76
C ASP A 140 3.65 10.09 -24.37
N HIS A 141 2.52 10.31 -23.68
CA HIS A 141 1.54 9.31 -23.31
C HIS A 141 0.16 9.62 -23.89
N ALA A 142 -0.72 8.62 -23.84
CA ALA A 142 -2.17 8.80 -23.92
C ALA A 142 -2.82 8.33 -22.62
N LEU A 143 -3.88 9.02 -22.19
CA LEU A 143 -4.71 8.61 -21.06
C LEU A 143 -5.85 7.74 -21.57
N LEU A 144 -5.93 6.52 -21.08
CA LEU A 144 -7.07 5.64 -21.28
C LEU A 144 -8.05 5.89 -20.13
N VAL A 145 -9.22 6.44 -20.43
CA VAL A 145 -10.30 6.61 -19.46
C VAL A 145 -11.28 5.46 -19.63
N GLY A 146 -11.50 4.70 -18.56
CA GLY A 146 -12.39 3.55 -18.54
C GLY A 146 -13.65 3.83 -17.73
N LYS A 147 -14.80 3.42 -18.25
CA LYS A 147 -16.03 3.32 -17.47
C LYS A 147 -16.11 1.91 -16.89
N VAL A 148 -16.21 1.83 -15.56
CA VAL A 148 -16.27 0.55 -14.84
C VAL A 148 -17.64 -0.08 -15.06
N GLU A 149 -17.66 -1.29 -15.61
CA GLU A 149 -18.89 -2.08 -15.81
C GLU A 149 -19.01 -3.19 -14.75
N ALA A 150 -17.89 -3.72 -14.27
CA ALA A 150 -17.82 -4.67 -13.15
C ALA A 150 -16.50 -4.53 -12.38
N PHE A 151 -16.48 -4.95 -11.12
CA PHE A 151 -15.27 -4.96 -10.30
C PHE A 151 -15.34 -6.04 -9.22
N HIS A 152 -14.17 -6.39 -8.68
CA HIS A 152 -14.03 -7.26 -7.52
C HIS A 152 -12.85 -6.79 -6.67
N SER A 153 -12.94 -6.99 -5.36
CA SER A 153 -11.83 -6.81 -4.43
C SER A 153 -11.72 -8.05 -3.54
N ALA A 154 -10.51 -8.63 -3.50
CA ALA A 154 -10.22 -9.81 -2.69
C ALA A 154 -9.76 -9.46 -1.27
N GLY A 155 -9.50 -8.18 -0.96
CA GLY A 155 -9.03 -7.73 0.35
C GLY A 155 -7.54 -7.98 0.64
N PHE A 156 -6.78 -8.58 -0.30
CA PHE A 156 -5.34 -8.75 -0.15
C PHE A 156 -4.61 -7.41 -0.17
N ALA A 157 -3.51 -7.31 0.57
CA ALA A 157 -2.60 -6.17 0.45
C ALA A 157 -2.05 -6.05 -0.99
N GLY A 158 -1.94 -4.81 -1.47
CA GLY A 158 -1.46 -4.51 -2.82
C GLY A 158 0.06 -4.44 -2.91
N LEU A 159 0.62 -4.83 -4.06
CA LEU A 159 2.01 -4.54 -4.41
C LEU A 159 2.18 -3.03 -4.64
N GLY A 160 3.11 -2.44 -3.92
CA GLY A 160 3.43 -1.02 -3.99
C GLY A 160 4.65 -0.71 -4.85
N TYR A 161 4.72 0.52 -5.33
CA TYR A 161 5.87 1.09 -6.03
C TYR A 161 6.20 2.49 -5.52
N TYR A 162 7.47 2.73 -5.21
CA TYR A 162 7.95 4.01 -4.69
C TYR A 162 9.41 4.23 -5.08
N ARG A 163 9.74 5.42 -5.60
CA ARG A 163 11.11 5.81 -6.02
C ARG A 163 11.85 4.75 -6.85
N GLY A 164 11.16 4.14 -7.81
CA GLY A 164 11.74 3.15 -8.72
C GLY A 164 11.86 1.72 -8.16
N GLY A 165 11.42 1.50 -6.91
CA GLY A 165 11.45 0.19 -6.25
C GLY A 165 10.06 -0.33 -5.92
N TYR A 166 9.93 -1.66 -5.86
CA TYR A 166 8.75 -2.29 -5.27
C TYR A 166 8.83 -2.22 -3.75
N PHE A 167 7.70 -1.99 -3.10
CA PHE A 167 7.53 -2.24 -1.68
C PHE A 167 6.25 -3.04 -1.49
N THR A 168 6.18 -3.83 -0.45
CA THR A 168 4.92 -4.45 -0.03
C THR A 168 4.68 -4.03 1.42
N PRO A 169 3.45 -3.67 1.80
CA PRO A 169 3.09 -3.52 3.21
C PRO A 169 3.66 -4.63 4.11
N ALA A 170 3.71 -5.88 3.64
CA ALA A 170 4.30 -7.04 4.31
C ALA A 170 5.85 -7.17 4.22
N LYS A 171 6.55 -6.44 3.34
CA LYS A 171 8.04 -6.42 3.27
C LYS A 171 8.67 -5.23 3.95
N VAL A 172 7.95 -4.11 4.07
CA VAL A 172 8.40 -3.03 4.97
C VAL A 172 8.50 -3.56 6.41
N SER A 173 7.81 -4.66 6.72
CA SER A 173 7.89 -5.42 7.96
C SER A 173 9.02 -6.43 8.10
N ALA A 174 9.63 -6.89 7.02
CA ALA A 174 10.66 -7.94 7.09
C ALA A 174 12.09 -7.40 6.98
N GLU A 175 12.32 -6.35 6.18
CA GLU A 175 13.69 -5.89 5.85
C GLU A 175 14.21 -4.72 6.73
N VAL A 176 13.39 -4.20 7.66
CA VAL A 176 13.84 -3.25 8.70
C VAL A 176 14.45 -3.96 9.93
N ILE A 177 14.54 -5.29 9.91
CA ILE A 177 14.97 -6.14 11.02
C ILE A 177 16.42 -6.61 10.78
N ALA A 178 17.36 -5.67 10.81
CA ALA A 178 18.79 -5.98 10.82
C ALA A 178 19.43 -5.42 12.11
N GLY A 179 18.94 -5.91 13.25
CA GLY A 179 19.54 -5.73 14.57
C GLY A 179 19.35 -7.04 15.36
N PRO A 180 20.29 -7.42 16.26
CA PRO A 180 20.30 -8.75 16.85
C PRO A 180 19.16 -9.04 17.85
N LYS A 181 18.30 -8.05 18.16
CA LYS A 181 17.17 -8.19 19.10
C LYS A 181 16.00 -7.30 18.72
N VAL A 182 14.96 -7.89 18.15
CA VAL A 182 13.75 -7.16 17.72
C VAL A 182 12.53 -7.76 18.40
N ILE A 183 11.67 -6.92 18.95
CA ILE A 183 10.37 -7.29 19.51
C ILE A 183 9.29 -6.82 18.54
N VAL A 184 8.43 -7.75 18.14
CA VAL A 184 7.24 -7.47 17.35
C VAL A 184 6.02 -7.47 18.26
N SER A 185 5.15 -6.49 18.08
CA SER A 185 3.88 -6.35 18.79
C SER A 185 2.73 -6.30 17.79
N ALA A 186 1.57 -6.86 18.15
CA ALA A 186 0.36 -6.81 17.36
C ALA A 186 -0.70 -5.93 18.04
N ILE A 187 -1.08 -4.82 17.41
CA ILE A 187 -2.21 -3.97 17.78
C ILE A 187 -3.44 -4.58 17.08
N ILE A 188 -4.05 -5.56 17.73
CA ILE A 188 -5.23 -6.26 17.22
C ILE A 188 -6.46 -5.46 17.66
N ALA A 189 -7.12 -4.80 16.71
CA ALA A 189 -8.21 -3.87 17.00
C ALA A 189 -9.56 -4.34 16.45
N ARG A 190 -10.63 -4.06 17.20
CA ARG A 190 -12.04 -4.30 16.84
C ARG A 190 -12.96 -3.36 17.63
N ASP A 191 -13.98 -2.77 16.99
CA ASP A 191 -15.02 -1.95 17.64
C ASP A 191 -14.47 -0.89 18.61
N ASP A 192 -13.44 -0.14 18.19
CA ASP A 192 -12.72 0.85 19.02
C ASP A 192 -12.00 0.29 20.25
N LYS A 193 -11.89 -1.04 20.36
CA LYS A 193 -11.12 -1.74 21.39
C LYS A 193 -9.84 -2.33 20.82
N VAL A 194 -8.84 -2.48 21.69
CA VAL A 194 -7.57 -3.14 21.37
C VAL A 194 -7.39 -4.34 22.27
N LEU A 195 -6.93 -5.46 21.71
CA LEU A 195 -6.56 -6.63 22.49
C LEU A 195 -5.29 -6.34 23.31
N LEU A 196 -5.43 -6.38 24.63
CA LEU A 196 -4.35 -6.13 25.58
C LEU A 196 -4.13 -7.35 26.48
N THR A 197 -2.91 -7.47 26.99
CA THR A 197 -2.48 -8.53 27.90
C THR A 197 -1.98 -7.93 29.20
N ARG A 198 -2.06 -8.68 30.29
CA ARG A 198 -1.50 -8.29 31.58
C ARG A 198 -0.05 -8.74 31.70
N THR A 199 0.83 -7.80 32.00
CA THR A 199 2.23 -8.08 32.36
C THR A 199 2.33 -8.64 33.78
N ALA A 200 3.51 -9.12 34.17
CA ALA A 200 3.75 -9.68 35.51
C ALA A 200 3.53 -8.66 36.65
N ASP A 201 3.72 -7.36 36.37
CA ASP A 201 3.44 -6.24 37.28
C ASP A 201 2.00 -5.70 37.15
N ASN A 202 1.10 -6.47 36.53
CA ASN A 202 -0.32 -6.16 36.33
C ASN A 202 -0.60 -4.90 35.50
N LYS A 203 0.35 -4.49 34.66
CA LYS A 203 0.16 -3.41 33.69
C LYS A 203 -0.38 -3.94 32.37
N TRP A 204 -0.93 -3.05 31.56
CA TRP A 204 -1.40 -3.36 30.22
C TRP A 204 -0.25 -3.33 29.21
N GLY A 205 -0.12 -4.41 28.44
CA GLY A 205 0.84 -4.54 27.34
C GLY A 205 0.17 -5.09 26.09
N LEU A 206 0.85 -4.94 24.95
CA LEU A 206 0.40 -5.55 23.71
C LEU A 206 0.81 -7.03 23.65
N PRO A 207 0.08 -7.85 22.87
CA PRO A 207 0.61 -9.10 22.36
C PRO A 207 1.96 -8.86 21.68
N SER A 208 3.05 -9.33 22.30
CA SER A 208 4.41 -9.09 21.81
C SER A 208 5.29 -10.33 21.89
N LYS A 209 6.26 -10.43 20.97
CA LYS A 209 7.22 -11.53 20.91
C LYS A 209 8.57 -11.07 20.32
N GLU A 210 9.67 -11.57 20.86
CA GLU A 210 10.99 -11.41 20.27
C GLU A 210 11.11 -12.24 18.99
N ILE A 211 11.62 -11.63 17.92
CA ILE A 211 11.79 -12.27 16.62
C ILE A 211 12.90 -13.33 16.71
N GLY A 212 12.54 -14.56 16.36
CA GLY A 212 13.50 -15.64 16.14
C GLY A 212 14.12 -15.58 14.74
N LYS A 213 14.96 -16.57 14.40
CA LYS A 213 15.59 -16.68 13.08
C LYS A 213 14.60 -16.78 11.91
N GLU A 214 13.35 -17.11 12.20
CA GLU A 214 12.26 -17.32 11.23
C GLU A 214 11.56 -16.00 10.84
N GLY A 215 11.92 -14.86 11.46
CA GLY A 215 11.45 -13.54 11.06
C GLY A 215 10.12 -13.11 11.68
N ALA A 216 9.68 -11.90 11.29
CA ALA A 216 8.48 -11.27 11.86
C ALA A 216 7.19 -12.02 11.52
N ASP A 217 7.05 -12.55 10.31
CA ASP A 217 5.83 -13.23 9.86
C ASP A 217 5.52 -14.44 10.75
N LYS A 218 6.54 -15.22 11.09
CA LYS A 218 6.39 -16.35 12.00
C LYS A 218 6.06 -15.91 13.42
N ALA A 219 6.71 -14.85 13.91
CA ALA A 219 6.42 -14.29 15.23
C ALA A 219 4.97 -13.76 15.31
N LEU A 220 4.47 -13.10 14.26
CA LEU A 220 3.08 -12.63 14.18
C LEU A 220 2.09 -13.78 14.10
N ALA A 221 2.34 -14.80 13.27
CA ALA A 221 1.49 -15.99 13.21
C ALA A 221 1.34 -16.65 14.58
N GLU A 222 2.44 -16.78 15.34
CA GLU A 222 2.39 -17.34 16.69
C GLU A 222 1.68 -16.43 17.70
N LEU A 223 1.70 -15.11 17.51
CA LEU A 223 0.87 -14.19 18.29
C LEU A 223 -0.62 -14.37 17.94
N PHE A 224 -0.96 -14.51 16.66
CA PHE A 224 -2.34 -14.74 16.23
C PHE A 224 -2.86 -16.08 16.77
N ASP A 225 -2.14 -17.18 16.58
CA ASP A 225 -2.52 -18.49 17.13
C ASP A 225 -2.80 -18.46 18.63
N LYS A 226 -2.05 -17.63 19.39
CA LYS A 226 -2.19 -17.51 20.84
C LYS A 226 -3.34 -16.60 21.27
N TYR A 227 -3.55 -15.50 20.58
CA TYR A 227 -4.39 -14.40 21.06
C TYR A 227 -5.65 -14.23 20.21
N GLN A 228 -5.53 -14.30 18.88
CA GLN A 228 -6.66 -14.29 17.95
C GLN A 228 -6.27 -14.95 16.59
N PRO A 229 -6.60 -16.24 16.36
CA PRO A 229 -6.12 -17.00 15.20
C PRO A 229 -6.52 -16.42 13.84
N ASP A 230 -7.69 -15.78 13.77
CA ASP A 230 -8.19 -15.19 12.53
C ASP A 230 -7.75 -13.72 12.35
N ALA A 231 -6.88 -13.22 13.22
CA ALA A 231 -6.30 -11.90 13.04
C ALA A 231 -5.33 -11.88 11.83
N SER A 232 -5.26 -10.74 11.17
CA SER A 232 -4.33 -10.53 10.06
C SER A 232 -3.55 -9.23 10.25
N ALA A 233 -2.24 -9.26 9.95
CA ALA A 233 -1.41 -8.07 9.97
C ALA A 233 -1.73 -7.18 8.76
N SER A 234 -1.89 -5.87 8.99
CA SER A 234 -2.13 -4.90 7.93
C SER A 234 -0.86 -4.13 7.56
N PHE A 235 -0.33 -3.32 8.48
CA PHE A 235 0.88 -2.52 8.24
C PHE A 235 1.62 -2.21 9.55
N ILE A 236 2.89 -1.80 9.48
CA ILE A 236 3.63 -1.31 10.66
C ILE A 236 3.04 0.03 11.10
N TYR A 237 2.46 0.03 12.29
CA TYR A 237 1.95 1.23 12.94
C TYR A 237 3.06 2.08 13.57
N SER A 238 4.06 1.43 14.14
CA SER A 238 5.15 2.10 14.86
C SER A 238 6.43 1.28 14.80
N ALA A 239 7.58 1.94 14.64
CA ALA A 239 8.89 1.33 14.83
C ALA A 239 9.79 2.31 15.60
N TYR A 240 10.43 1.83 16.67
CA TYR A 240 11.39 2.63 17.44
C TYR A 240 12.51 1.77 18.03
N ASN A 241 13.62 2.42 18.37
CA ASN A 241 14.75 1.79 19.03
C ASN A 241 14.80 2.21 20.50
N ASN A 242 15.00 1.25 21.39
CA ASN A 242 15.42 1.51 22.76
C ASN A 242 16.95 1.50 22.80
N THR A 243 17.54 2.70 22.96
CA THR A 243 18.99 2.89 22.94
C THR A 243 19.70 2.31 24.15
N GLU A 244 18.99 2.09 25.26
CA GLU A 244 19.56 1.53 26.49
C GLU A 244 19.59 0.00 26.44
N THR A 245 18.52 -0.63 25.94
CA THR A 245 18.41 -2.10 25.89
C THR A 245 18.92 -2.69 24.58
N HIS A 246 19.18 -1.85 23.58
CA HIS A 246 19.52 -2.22 22.20
C HIS A 246 18.45 -3.06 21.50
N TYR A 247 17.21 -3.05 22.00
CA TYR A 247 16.07 -3.65 21.32
C TYR A 247 15.44 -2.67 20.34
N GLN A 248 15.05 -3.19 19.19
CA GLN A 248 14.13 -2.54 18.28
C GLN A 248 12.72 -3.05 18.52
N TYR A 249 11.73 -2.16 18.55
CA TYR A 249 10.33 -2.50 18.74
C TYR A 249 9.56 -2.14 17.48
N ILE A 250 8.81 -3.10 16.94
CA ILE A 250 7.99 -2.93 15.74
C ILE A 250 6.57 -3.36 16.07
N SER A 251 5.62 -2.43 15.98
CA SER A 251 4.20 -2.70 16.26
C SER A 251 3.40 -2.66 14.96
N PHE A 252 2.62 -3.72 14.72
CA PHE A 252 1.76 -3.86 13.57
C PHE A 252 0.34 -3.47 13.94
N LEU A 253 -0.33 -2.73 13.07
CA LEU A 253 -1.79 -2.67 13.11
C LEU A 253 -2.33 -3.95 12.47
N CYS A 254 -3.23 -4.62 13.19
CA CYS A 254 -3.84 -5.87 12.78
C CYS A 254 -5.36 -5.74 12.82
N SER A 255 -6.03 -6.34 11.83
CA SER A 255 -7.48 -6.53 11.86
C SER A 255 -7.81 -7.86 12.53
N ALA A 256 -8.94 -7.92 13.22
CA ALA A 256 -9.55 -9.16 13.68
C ALA A 256 -11.01 -9.23 13.23
N PRO A 257 -11.51 -10.40 12.83
CA PRO A 257 -12.95 -10.61 12.63
C PRO A 257 -13.71 -10.52 13.97
N ASP A 258 -15.03 -10.51 13.91
CA ASP A 258 -15.96 -10.37 15.06
C ASP A 258 -15.98 -11.59 16.01
N GLU A 259 -14.83 -12.23 16.22
CA GLU A 259 -14.65 -13.37 17.12
C GLU A 259 -13.98 -12.97 18.43
N ALA A 260 -14.27 -13.68 19.52
CA ALA A 260 -13.67 -13.40 20.83
C ALA A 260 -12.16 -13.71 20.83
N ALA A 261 -11.40 -13.02 21.68
CA ALA A 261 -9.99 -13.34 21.88
C ALA A 261 -9.84 -14.72 22.55
N VAL A 262 -8.83 -15.47 22.13
CA VAL A 262 -8.43 -16.73 22.78
C VAL A 262 -7.73 -16.45 24.11
N SER A 263 -6.97 -15.35 24.18
CA SER A 263 -6.26 -14.89 25.37
C SER A 263 -6.10 -13.37 25.37
N GLY A 264 -6.08 -12.77 26.56
CA GLY A 264 -6.12 -11.31 26.72
C GLY A 264 -7.55 -10.76 26.65
N ASP A 265 -7.67 -9.44 26.75
CA ASP A 265 -8.94 -8.75 26.81
C ASP A 265 -9.01 -7.65 25.74
N PHE A 266 -10.11 -7.56 25.00
CA PHE A 266 -10.41 -6.38 24.18
C PHE A 266 -10.86 -5.25 25.10
N VAL A 267 -10.01 -4.23 25.27
CA VAL A 267 -10.25 -3.11 26.18
C VAL A 267 -10.39 -1.81 25.40
N SER A 268 -11.30 -0.95 25.86
CA SER A 268 -11.39 0.42 25.36
C SER A 268 -10.21 1.23 25.88
N LEU A 269 -9.49 1.91 24.97
CA LEU A 269 -8.38 2.79 25.36
C LEU A 269 -8.82 4.08 26.05
N ASP A 270 -10.13 4.35 26.11
CA ASP A 270 -10.69 5.45 26.92
C ASP A 270 -10.76 5.11 28.41
N GLU A 271 -10.68 3.81 28.76
CA GLU A 271 -10.79 3.32 30.13
C GLU A 271 -9.43 3.08 30.81
N ILE A 272 -8.33 3.43 30.13
CA ILE A 272 -6.97 3.13 30.59
C ILE A 272 -6.16 4.43 30.71
N GLU A 273 -5.65 4.69 31.91
CA GLU A 273 -4.74 5.79 32.19
C GLU A 273 -3.30 5.46 31.73
N PRO A 274 -2.52 6.45 31.25
CA PRO A 274 -1.20 6.21 30.66
C PRO A 274 -0.19 5.48 31.56
N ASP A 275 -0.28 5.63 32.88
CA ASP A 275 0.60 4.99 33.86
C ASP A 275 0.28 3.50 34.08
N GLN A 276 -0.90 3.05 33.61
CA GLN A 276 -1.32 1.66 33.66
C GLN A 276 -0.73 0.81 32.53
N PHE A 277 -0.06 1.42 31.54
CA PHE A 277 0.66 0.69 30.49
C PHE A 277 2.06 0.27 30.93
N GLN A 278 2.55 -0.84 30.37
CA GLN A 278 3.83 -1.46 30.70
C GLN A 278 5.02 -0.48 30.66
N ASP A 279 5.01 0.46 29.71
CA ASP A 279 6.01 1.51 29.55
C ASP A 279 5.42 2.75 28.87
N SER A 280 6.16 3.87 28.95
CA SER A 280 5.77 5.15 28.38
C SER A 280 5.67 5.13 26.85
N ALA A 281 6.44 4.28 26.18
CA ALA A 281 6.42 4.15 24.73
C ALA A 281 5.11 3.50 24.25
N THR A 282 4.67 2.43 24.94
CA THR A 282 3.40 1.74 24.72
C THR A 282 2.23 2.67 25.02
N ALA A 283 2.28 3.41 26.13
CA ALA A 283 1.28 4.40 26.49
C ALA A 283 1.12 5.47 25.39
N SER A 284 2.23 6.09 24.99
CA SER A 284 2.25 7.14 23.96
C SER A 284 1.74 6.62 22.61
N MET A 285 2.15 5.42 22.22
CA MET A 285 1.72 4.80 20.97
C MET A 285 0.21 4.49 20.97
N LEU A 286 -0.33 3.90 22.04
CA LEU A 286 -1.75 3.55 22.11
C LEU A 286 -2.65 4.78 22.26
N GLN A 287 -2.19 5.82 22.96
CA GLN A 287 -2.88 7.11 22.98
C GLN A 287 -2.93 7.76 21.59
N ARG A 288 -1.84 7.65 20.82
CA ARG A 288 -1.83 8.11 19.43
C ARG A 288 -2.82 7.29 18.58
N TYR A 289 -2.77 5.96 18.68
CA TYR A 289 -3.68 5.07 17.97
C TYR A 289 -5.15 5.42 18.28
N ARG A 290 -5.48 5.66 19.55
CA ARG A 290 -6.82 6.11 19.99
C ARG A 290 -7.26 7.36 19.25
N LYS A 291 -6.42 8.39 19.21
CA LYS A 291 -6.72 9.67 18.54
C LYS A 291 -6.88 9.50 17.02
N GLU A 292 -6.08 8.63 16.40
CA GLU A 292 -6.08 8.36 14.97
C GLU A 292 -7.29 7.51 14.53
N SER A 293 -7.68 6.51 15.33
CA SER A 293 -8.86 5.66 15.12
C SER A 293 -10.15 6.48 15.12
N GLN A 294 -10.30 7.39 16.09
CA GLN A 294 -11.45 8.30 16.21
C GLN A 294 -11.58 9.26 15.00
N LEU A 295 -10.49 9.54 14.30
CA LEU A 295 -10.43 10.44 13.15
C LEU A 295 -10.42 9.69 11.79
N LYS A 296 -10.43 8.35 11.80
CA LYS A 296 -10.20 7.49 10.62
C LYS A 296 -8.97 7.90 9.81
N SER A 297 -7.94 8.42 10.47
CA SER A 297 -6.72 8.96 9.85
C SER A 297 -5.51 8.39 10.56
N TYR A 298 -4.85 7.42 9.93
CA TYR A 298 -3.70 6.72 10.51
C TYR A 298 -2.39 7.45 10.16
N GLY A 299 -1.42 7.48 11.08
CA GLY A 299 -0.09 8.09 10.87
C GLY A 299 1.04 7.16 11.27
N MET A 300 2.11 7.13 10.48
CA MET A 300 3.33 6.37 10.79
C MET A 300 4.26 7.21 11.67
N TYR A 301 4.65 6.70 12.84
CA TYR A 301 5.61 7.38 13.72
C TYR A 301 7.03 6.89 13.49
N TYR A 302 7.94 7.86 13.46
CA TYR A 302 9.37 7.64 13.29
C TYR A 302 10.13 8.37 14.40
N GLY A 303 10.82 7.63 15.27
CA GLY A 303 11.54 8.21 16.40
C GLY A 303 12.19 7.19 17.34
N ASP A 304 12.66 7.66 18.48
CA ASP A 304 13.11 6.86 19.62
C ASP A 304 12.05 6.82 20.74
N HIS A 305 12.39 6.14 21.86
CA HIS A 305 11.52 5.98 23.04
C HIS A 305 11.21 7.30 23.78
N SER A 306 11.86 8.40 23.42
CA SER A 306 11.77 9.71 24.05
C SER A 306 11.42 10.87 23.09
N ASN A 307 11.66 10.73 21.78
CA ASN A 307 11.52 11.78 20.78
C ASN A 307 11.21 11.22 19.38
N GLY A 308 10.27 11.82 18.64
CA GLY A 308 9.93 11.36 17.28
C GLY A 308 8.95 12.24 16.51
N THR A 309 8.77 11.92 15.23
CA THR A 309 7.90 12.66 14.29
C THR A 309 6.78 11.74 13.77
N VAL A 310 5.53 12.17 13.89
CA VAL A 310 4.39 11.50 13.27
C VAL A 310 4.27 11.99 11.83
N ARG A 311 4.34 11.08 10.86
CA ARG A 311 4.02 11.36 9.46
C ARG A 311 2.63 10.81 9.16
N PRO A 312 1.65 11.64 8.78
CA PRO A 312 0.35 11.13 8.38
C PRO A 312 0.51 10.13 7.22
N LEU A 313 -0.29 9.07 7.18
CA LEU A 313 -0.51 8.28 5.96
C LEU A 313 -1.43 9.12 5.06
N LEU A 314 -0.86 10.24 4.59
CA LEU A 314 -1.36 11.37 3.79
C LEU A 314 -2.89 11.59 3.67
N SER A 315 -3.29 12.81 4.03
CA SER A 315 -4.51 13.51 3.60
C SER A 315 -4.53 13.78 2.09
#